data_AF-A0A257JNA5-F1
#
_entry.id   AF-A0A257JNA5-F1
#
_cell.length_a   1.000
_cell.length_b   1.000
_cell.length_c   1.000
_cell.angle_alpha   90.00
_cell.angle_beta   90.00
_cell.angle_gamma   90.00
#
_symmetry.space_group_name_H-M   'P 1'
#
loop_
_entity.id
_entity.type
_entity.pdbx_description
1 polymer ?
#
loop_
_entity_poly.entity_id
_entity_poly.type
_entity_poly.pdbx_seq_one_letter_code
_entity_poly.pdbx_strand_id
1 'polypeptide(L)'
;MRNTDPLPPRGSSQGGLRQYNERVVLQAVRQHGAVAGAEIARLTCLTPQTVSMICKRLEADGLLRRGERQRGKVGQPAVPLSLNPDGAFAVGIKVGRRSVDVLLVDFTGAVRRRWSLDYRYPEPKALLAEIGARLAEIHASLSPAERERVQGVGIAAPFNLGGWQTLLDMPADVAACWPTLDLRAAVARLTAWPVALMKDTAAACVAELVAGRGRSIQSYLYVFVDTFVGGGLVLDSHLRAGLHGNAGAIGSLPLALASGGRRTRGNADAGLPAPPQLLSVASLLNLELLYQGAGLDIAAVADDRALAEPWLP
;
A
#
# COMPACT_ATOMS: atom_id res chain seq x y z
N MET A 1 15.35 26.17 12.51
CA MET A 1 16.08 26.87 11.43
C MET A 1 15.78 26.15 10.13
N ARG A 2 15.19 26.84 9.13
CA ARG A 2 14.78 26.24 7.87
C ARG A 2 15.99 26.19 6.95
N ASN A 3 16.35 24.99 6.49
CA ASN A 3 17.30 24.83 5.41
C ASN A 3 16.53 24.97 4.09
N THR A 4 16.53 26.17 3.52
CA THR A 4 15.98 26.47 2.19
C THR A 4 17.12 26.72 1.21
N ASP A 5 18.17 25.90 1.27
CA ASP A 5 19.17 25.91 0.21
C ASP A 5 18.53 25.32 -1.07
N PRO A 6 18.61 26.01 -2.22
CA PRO A 6 18.18 25.44 -3.48
C PRO A 6 18.99 24.17 -3.74
N LEU A 7 18.30 23.08 -4.11
CA LEU A 7 18.95 21.82 -4.46
C LEU A 7 20.00 22.10 -5.55
N PRO A 8 21.27 21.70 -5.35
CA PRO A 8 22.30 21.98 -6.33
C PRO A 8 21.94 21.30 -7.66
N PRO A 9 22.14 21.97 -8.80
CA PRO A 9 21.90 21.37 -10.10
C PRO A 9 22.79 20.14 -10.25
N ARG A 10 22.16 18.97 -10.45
CA ARG A 10 22.85 17.68 -10.66
C ARG A 10 22.66 17.23 -12.11
N GLY A 11 23.76 16.97 -12.80
CA GLY A 11 23.76 16.30 -14.10
C GLY A 11 23.42 14.81 -13.95
N SER A 12 22.92 14.20 -15.04
CA SER A 12 22.75 12.74 -15.09
C SER A 12 24.07 12.06 -15.44
N SER A 13 24.38 10.94 -14.80
CA SER A 13 25.50 10.09 -15.19
C SER A 13 25.07 9.07 -16.25
N GLN A 14 26.01 8.53 -17.03
CA GLN A 14 25.74 7.44 -17.97
C GLN A 14 25.07 6.23 -17.28
N GLY A 15 25.46 5.93 -16.03
CA GLY A 15 24.82 4.90 -15.21
C GLY A 15 23.37 5.26 -14.84
N GLY A 16 23.12 6.50 -14.44
CA GLY A 16 21.77 6.97 -14.08
C GLY A 16 20.80 6.97 -15.27
N LEU A 17 21.24 7.45 -16.44
CA LEU A 17 20.44 7.42 -17.66
C LEU A 17 20.12 6.00 -18.11
N ARG A 18 21.07 5.07 -17.96
CA ARG A 18 20.88 3.66 -18.26
C ARG A 18 19.81 3.03 -17.36
N GLN A 19 19.91 3.21 -16.04
CA GLN A 19 18.91 2.70 -15.09
C GLN A 19 17.53 3.30 -15.32
N TYR A 20 17.46 4.58 -15.70
CA TYR A 20 16.21 5.22 -16.09
C TYR A 20 15.57 4.53 -17.29
N ASN A 21 16.31 4.33 -18.38
CA ASN A 21 15.78 3.68 -19.59
C ASN A 21 15.35 2.23 -19.33
N GLU A 22 16.08 1.48 -18.50
CA GLU A 22 15.69 0.14 -18.06
C GLU A 22 14.35 0.13 -17.32
N ARG A 23 14.13 1.09 -16.41
CA ARG A 23 12.85 1.26 -15.70
C ARG A 23 11.71 1.60 -16.67
N VAL A 24 11.96 2.47 -17.65
CA VAL A 24 10.96 2.82 -18.67
C VAL A 24 10.57 1.58 -19.48
N VAL A 25 11.53 0.75 -19.90
CA VAL A 25 11.26 -0.51 -20.61
C VAL A 25 10.48 -1.50 -19.74
N LEU A 26 10.89 -1.73 -18.49
CA LEU A 26 10.18 -2.61 -17.56
C LEU A 26 8.74 -2.13 -17.31
N GLN A 27 8.53 -0.81 -17.19
CA GLN A 27 7.21 -0.23 -17.00
C GLN A 27 6.32 -0.43 -18.22
N ALA A 28 6.84 -0.24 -19.44
CA ALA A 28 6.10 -0.50 -20.67
C ALA A 28 5.66 -1.98 -20.76
N VAL A 29 6.56 -2.93 -20.48
CA VAL A 29 6.22 -4.36 -20.45
C VAL A 29 5.20 -4.67 -19.34
N ARG A 30 5.33 -4.06 -18.15
CA ARG A 30 4.37 -4.24 -17.05
C ARG A 30 2.95 -3.78 -17.41
N GLN A 31 2.83 -2.66 -18.12
CA GLN A 31 1.55 -2.07 -18.46
C GLN A 31 0.86 -2.79 -19.63
N HIS A 32 1.63 -3.27 -20.61
CA HIS A 32 1.09 -3.87 -21.83
C HIS A 32 1.17 -5.40 -21.87
N GLY A 33 1.77 -6.04 -20.86
CA GLY A 33 1.94 -7.49 -20.82
C GLY A 33 3.02 -7.98 -21.78
N ALA A 34 2.78 -9.11 -22.44
CA ALA A 34 3.73 -9.70 -23.38
C ALA A 34 3.77 -8.88 -24.69
N VAL A 35 4.89 -8.20 -24.96
CA VAL A 35 5.02 -7.26 -26.09
C VAL A 35 6.31 -7.44 -26.86
N ALA A 36 6.27 -7.23 -28.18
CA ALA A 36 7.44 -7.32 -29.04
C ALA A 36 8.39 -6.13 -28.86
N GLY A 37 9.70 -6.33 -29.08
CA GLY A 37 10.69 -5.27 -28.93
C GLY A 37 10.46 -4.02 -29.79
N ALA A 38 9.89 -4.18 -31.00
CA ALA A 38 9.51 -3.05 -31.85
C ALA A 38 8.39 -2.20 -31.22
N GLU A 39 7.44 -2.85 -30.56
CA GLU A 39 6.35 -2.16 -29.87
C GLU A 39 6.85 -1.49 -28.59
N ILE A 40 7.77 -2.12 -27.85
CA ILE A 40 8.47 -1.47 -26.72
C ILE A 40 9.15 -0.19 -27.21
N ALA A 41 9.92 -0.24 -28.30
CA ALA A 41 10.59 0.94 -28.86
C ALA A 41 9.60 2.08 -29.19
N ARG A 42 8.44 1.74 -29.77
CA ARG A 42 7.37 2.70 -30.06
C ARG A 42 6.79 3.31 -28.78
N LEU A 43 6.48 2.50 -27.77
CA LEU A 43 5.88 2.93 -26.51
C LEU A 43 6.84 3.80 -25.68
N THR A 44 8.14 3.48 -25.70
CA THR A 44 9.14 4.19 -24.90
C THR A 44 9.83 5.33 -25.64
N CYS A 45 9.54 5.52 -26.93
CA CYS A 45 10.25 6.46 -27.82
C CYS A 45 11.78 6.27 -27.83
N LEU A 46 12.24 5.03 -27.66
CA LEU A 46 13.66 4.67 -27.71
C LEU A 46 14.00 4.06 -29.06
N THR A 47 15.27 4.14 -29.48
CA THR A 47 15.68 3.49 -30.73
C THR A 47 15.58 1.96 -30.60
N PRO A 48 15.27 1.23 -31.70
CA PRO A 48 15.23 -0.23 -31.68
C PRO A 48 16.52 -0.88 -31.17
N GLN A 49 17.67 -0.29 -31.47
CA GLN A 49 18.97 -0.77 -31.00
C GLN A 49 19.12 -0.62 -29.48
N THR A 50 18.70 0.52 -28.91
CA THR A 50 18.72 0.74 -27.45
C THR A 50 17.79 -0.24 -26.74
N VAL A 51 16.56 -0.43 -27.24
CA VAL A 51 15.62 -1.41 -26.65
C VAL A 51 16.17 -2.82 -26.73
N SER A 52 16.76 -3.22 -27.86
CA SER A 52 17.38 -4.55 -28.00
C SER A 52 18.49 -4.79 -26.98
N MET A 53 19.38 -3.82 -26.77
CA MET A 53 20.44 -3.93 -25.76
C MET A 53 19.88 -3.98 -24.33
N ILE A 54 18.88 -3.16 -24.01
CA ILE A 54 18.22 -3.16 -22.69
C ILE A 54 17.54 -4.51 -22.44
N CYS A 55 16.75 -5.01 -23.39
CA CYS A 55 16.03 -6.27 -23.25
C CYS A 55 16.99 -7.45 -23.04
N LYS A 56 18.05 -7.56 -23.85
CA LYS A 56 19.07 -8.62 -23.68
C LYS A 56 19.68 -8.64 -22.28
N ARG A 57 19.90 -7.46 -21.69
CA ARG A 57 20.46 -7.35 -20.34
C ARG A 57 19.44 -7.69 -19.27
N LEU A 58 18.21 -7.18 -19.38
CA LEU A 58 17.14 -7.54 -18.45
C LEU A 58 16.79 -9.03 -18.52
N GLU A 59 16.93 -9.67 -19.67
CA GLU A 59 16.83 -11.13 -19.82
C GLU A 59 17.99 -11.84 -19.12
N ALA A 60 19.22 -11.37 -19.29
CA ALA A 60 20.39 -11.91 -18.59
C ALA A 60 20.29 -11.77 -17.06
N ASP A 61 19.71 -10.66 -16.58
CA ASP A 61 19.42 -10.43 -15.16
C ASP A 61 18.20 -11.26 -14.68
N GLY A 62 17.51 -11.94 -15.58
CA GLY A 62 16.34 -12.78 -15.30
C GLY A 62 15.07 -11.99 -14.98
N LEU A 63 15.00 -10.70 -15.32
CA LEU A 63 13.84 -9.82 -15.11
C LEU A 63 12.83 -9.89 -16.26
N LEU A 64 13.29 -10.21 -17.47
CA LEU A 64 12.45 -10.46 -18.63
C LEU A 64 12.57 -11.91 -19.10
N ARG A 65 11.50 -12.42 -19.71
CA ARG A 65 11.49 -13.72 -20.40
C ARG A 65 10.84 -13.60 -21.77
N ARG A 66 11.33 -14.41 -22.72
CA ARG A 66 10.75 -14.55 -24.06
C ARG A 66 9.54 -15.48 -24.03
N GLY A 67 8.46 -15.05 -24.69
CA GLY A 67 7.31 -15.90 -24.98
C GLY A 67 7.49 -16.69 -26.27
N GLU A 68 6.42 -17.35 -26.71
CA GLU A 68 6.41 -18.07 -27.98
C GLU A 68 6.41 -17.13 -29.18
N ARG A 69 7.00 -17.59 -30.30
CA ARG A 69 7.01 -16.85 -31.56
C ARG A 69 5.57 -16.64 -32.05
N GLN A 70 5.14 -15.39 -32.11
CA GLN A 70 3.85 -15.06 -32.71
C GLN A 70 4.05 -14.77 -34.21
N ARG A 71 3.30 -15.45 -35.07
CA ARG A 71 3.21 -15.11 -36.49
C ARG A 71 2.34 -13.85 -36.62
N GLY A 72 2.91 -12.75 -37.11
CA GLY A 72 2.18 -11.52 -37.38
C GLY A 72 1.37 -11.57 -38.69
N LYS A 73 0.48 -10.57 -38.90
CA LYS A 73 -0.36 -10.43 -40.11
C LYS A 73 0.43 -10.00 -41.36
N VAL A 74 1.56 -9.31 -41.23
CA VAL A 74 2.59 -9.08 -42.27
C VAL A 74 3.91 -8.73 -41.56
N GLY A 75 5.04 -9.37 -41.92
CA GLY A 75 6.38 -9.13 -41.34
C GLY A 75 7.01 -10.35 -40.64
N GLN A 76 8.27 -10.22 -40.21
CA GLN A 76 8.98 -11.30 -39.49
C GLN A 76 8.28 -11.64 -38.17
N PRO A 77 8.17 -12.93 -37.79
CA PRO A 77 7.67 -13.33 -36.49
C PRO A 77 8.46 -12.66 -35.36
N ALA A 78 7.78 -11.91 -34.51
CA ALA A 78 8.40 -11.27 -33.34
C ALA A 78 8.24 -12.16 -32.10
N VAL A 79 9.30 -12.26 -31.30
CA VAL A 79 9.24 -12.94 -30.00
C VAL A 79 8.82 -11.91 -28.95
N PRO A 80 7.62 -12.02 -28.35
CA PRO A 80 7.19 -11.11 -27.31
C PRO A 80 8.05 -11.31 -26.05
N LEU A 81 8.26 -10.23 -25.32
CA LEU A 81 8.93 -10.19 -24.03
C LEU A 81 7.89 -9.90 -22.95
N SER A 82 8.00 -10.59 -21.82
CA SER A 82 7.15 -10.39 -20.64
C SER A 82 8.04 -10.28 -19.41
N LEU A 83 7.51 -9.70 -18.33
CA LEU A 83 8.16 -9.79 -17.03
C LEU A 83 8.32 -11.27 -16.66
N ASN A 84 9.49 -11.64 -16.15
CA ASN A 84 9.67 -12.94 -15.53
C ASN A 84 9.07 -12.88 -14.11
N PRO A 85 8.04 -13.68 -13.78
CA PRO A 85 7.46 -13.68 -12.43
C PRO A 85 8.50 -13.90 -11.34
N ASP A 86 9.46 -14.79 -11.57
CA ASP A 86 10.51 -15.13 -10.60
C ASP A 86 11.73 -14.18 -10.67
N GLY A 87 11.61 -13.09 -11.43
CA GLY A 87 12.67 -12.09 -11.60
C GLY A 87 12.96 -11.29 -10.34
N ALA A 88 11.94 -11.06 -9.51
CA ALA A 88 12.02 -10.40 -8.22
C ALA A 88 10.81 -10.77 -7.35
N PHE A 89 10.96 -10.63 -6.03
CA PHE A 89 9.89 -10.87 -5.08
C PHE A 89 9.79 -9.72 -4.08
N ALA A 90 8.63 -9.57 -3.46
CA ALA A 90 8.44 -8.70 -2.30
C ALA A 90 7.51 -9.36 -1.29
N VAL A 91 7.66 -9.00 -0.02
CA VAL A 91 6.74 -9.41 1.05
C VAL A 91 5.93 -8.21 1.49
N GLY A 92 4.61 -8.36 1.53
CA GLY A 92 3.69 -7.37 2.11
C GLY A 92 3.17 -7.84 3.45
N ILE A 93 3.09 -6.93 4.42
CA ILE A 93 2.45 -7.14 5.71
C ILE A 93 1.42 -6.03 5.91
N LYS A 94 0.13 -6.38 5.98
CA LYS A 94 -0.93 -5.43 6.37
C LYS A 94 -1.30 -5.70 7.83
N VAL A 95 -0.95 -4.78 8.72
CA VAL A 95 -1.41 -4.82 10.12
C VAL A 95 -2.64 -3.94 10.24
N GLY A 96 -3.80 -4.56 10.37
CA GLY A 96 -5.06 -3.89 10.65
C GLY A 96 -5.35 -3.78 12.15
N ARG A 97 -6.60 -3.45 12.46
CA ARG A 97 -7.10 -3.40 13.85
C ARG A 97 -7.75 -4.71 14.29
N ARG A 98 -8.20 -5.52 13.35
CA ARG A 98 -8.88 -6.80 13.57
C ARG A 98 -8.27 -7.95 12.77
N SER A 99 -7.25 -7.67 11.97
CA SER A 99 -6.62 -8.70 11.14
C SER A 99 -5.20 -8.33 10.73
N VAL A 100 -4.40 -9.35 10.44
CA VAL A 100 -3.10 -9.22 9.79
C VAL A 100 -3.08 -10.07 8.52
N ASP A 101 -2.51 -9.50 7.45
CA ASP A 101 -2.20 -10.25 6.23
C ASP A 101 -0.70 -10.26 6.02
N VAL A 102 -0.14 -11.42 5.66
CA VAL A 102 1.24 -11.58 5.21
C VAL A 102 1.23 -12.26 3.84
N LEU A 103 1.88 -11.63 2.86
CA LEU A 103 1.83 -12.06 1.47
C LEU A 103 3.20 -12.01 0.80
N LEU A 104 3.50 -13.05 0.01
CA LEU A 104 4.62 -13.07 -0.93
C LEU A 104 4.07 -12.75 -2.32
N VAL A 105 4.60 -11.71 -2.96
CA VAL A 105 4.24 -11.33 -4.32
C VAL A 105 5.42 -11.48 -5.27
N ASP A 106 5.14 -11.91 -6.48
CA ASP A 106 6.13 -12.06 -7.54
C ASP A 106 6.35 -10.75 -8.32
N PHE A 107 7.25 -10.76 -9.29
CA PHE A 107 7.61 -9.55 -10.03
C PHE A 107 6.46 -8.98 -10.87
N THR A 108 5.49 -9.81 -11.25
CA THR A 108 4.28 -9.37 -11.95
C THR A 108 3.25 -8.73 -11.01
N GLY A 109 3.42 -8.92 -9.70
CA GLY A 109 2.47 -8.50 -8.67
C GLY A 109 1.47 -9.59 -8.30
N ALA A 110 1.62 -10.82 -8.81
CA ALA A 110 0.74 -11.91 -8.45
C ALA A 110 1.11 -12.46 -7.06
N VAL A 111 0.09 -12.79 -6.28
CA VAL A 111 0.25 -13.37 -4.94
C VAL A 111 0.66 -14.83 -5.09
N ARG A 112 1.86 -15.17 -4.61
CA ARG A 112 2.38 -16.56 -4.57
C ARG A 112 1.93 -17.29 -3.32
N ARG A 113 1.89 -16.57 -2.20
CA ARG A 113 1.43 -17.07 -0.90
C ARG A 113 0.71 -15.96 -0.16
N ARG A 114 -0.36 -16.32 0.54
CA ARG A 114 -1.09 -15.42 1.43
C ARG A 114 -1.40 -16.17 2.72
N TRP A 115 -1.25 -15.46 3.82
CA TRP A 115 -1.77 -15.86 5.11
C TRP A 115 -2.52 -14.67 5.71
N SER A 116 -3.64 -14.98 6.36
CA SER A 116 -4.51 -14.00 6.98
C SER A 116 -4.93 -14.55 8.35
N LEU A 117 -4.90 -13.69 9.36
CA LEU A 117 -5.36 -14.01 10.70
C LEU A 117 -6.23 -12.88 11.21
N ASP A 118 -7.45 -13.24 11.61
CA ASP A 118 -8.36 -12.35 12.30
C ASP A 118 -8.13 -12.43 13.82
N TYR A 119 -8.32 -11.29 14.49
CA TYR A 119 -8.20 -11.15 15.93
C TYR A 119 -9.15 -10.06 16.44
N ARG A 120 -9.45 -10.07 17.73
CA ARG A 120 -10.27 -9.01 18.34
C ARG A 120 -9.53 -7.67 18.38
N TYR A 121 -8.27 -7.71 18.74
CA TYR A 121 -7.36 -6.56 18.79
C TYR A 121 -5.92 -7.01 18.52
N PRO A 122 -5.05 -6.11 18.02
CA PRO A 122 -3.67 -6.46 17.68
C PRO A 122 -2.83 -6.45 18.96
N GLU A 123 -2.70 -7.60 19.62
CA GLU A 123 -1.77 -7.73 20.75
C GLU A 123 -0.33 -7.80 20.21
N PRO A 124 0.57 -6.87 20.59
CA PRO A 124 1.90 -6.75 20.00
C PRO A 124 2.75 -8.03 19.98
N LYS A 125 2.80 -8.79 21.08
CA LYS A 125 3.68 -9.97 21.16
C LYS A 125 3.18 -11.10 20.28
N ALA A 126 1.90 -11.42 20.35
CA ALA A 126 1.25 -12.42 19.52
C ALA A 126 1.34 -12.05 18.03
N LEU A 127 1.08 -10.78 17.69
CA LEU A 127 1.19 -10.29 16.32
C LEU A 127 2.61 -10.46 15.77
N LEU A 128 3.63 -10.05 16.53
CA LEU A 128 5.03 -10.17 16.09
C LEU A 128 5.49 -11.63 16.00
N ALA A 129 5.01 -12.50 16.90
CA ALA A 129 5.27 -13.93 16.84
C ALA A 129 4.70 -14.54 15.55
N GLU A 130 3.45 -14.22 15.22
CA GLU A 130 2.81 -14.69 13.98
C GLU A 130 3.50 -14.14 12.73
N ILE A 131 3.82 -12.83 12.69
CA ILE A 131 4.59 -12.25 11.58
C ILE A 131 5.93 -12.97 11.41
N GLY A 132 6.65 -13.23 12.51
CA GLY A 132 7.92 -13.94 12.50
C GLY A 132 7.78 -15.37 11.94
N ALA A 133 6.76 -16.09 12.37
CA ALA A 133 6.46 -17.44 11.86
C ALA A 133 6.21 -17.42 10.34
N ARG A 134 5.37 -16.50 9.85
CA ARG A 134 5.08 -16.39 8.41
C ARG A 134 6.27 -15.95 7.58
N LEU A 135 7.11 -15.03 8.09
CA LEU A 135 8.34 -14.64 7.41
C LEU A 135 9.32 -15.82 7.31
N ALA A 136 9.45 -16.63 8.37
CA ALA A 136 10.28 -17.83 8.36
C ALA A 136 9.77 -18.87 7.36
N GLU A 137 8.46 -19.10 7.28
CA GLU A 137 7.85 -20.00 6.30
C GLU A 137 8.07 -19.52 4.86
N ILE A 138 7.86 -18.22 4.59
CA ILE A 138 8.14 -17.64 3.28
C ILE A 138 9.60 -17.85 2.91
N HIS A 139 10.53 -17.52 3.81
CA HIS A 139 11.96 -17.71 3.60
C HIS A 139 12.32 -19.18 3.31
N ALA A 140 11.78 -20.12 4.08
CA ALA A 140 11.99 -21.56 3.89
C ALA A 140 11.44 -22.07 2.55
N SER A 141 10.35 -21.46 2.07
CA SER A 141 9.71 -21.85 0.80
C SER A 141 10.44 -21.38 -0.46
N LEU A 142 11.38 -20.45 -0.33
CA LEU A 142 12.19 -19.90 -1.42
C LEU A 142 13.55 -20.61 -1.49
N SER A 143 14.03 -20.87 -2.70
CA SER A 143 15.41 -21.29 -2.95
C SER A 143 16.41 -20.17 -2.61
N PRO A 144 17.71 -20.48 -2.42
CA PRO A 144 18.74 -19.46 -2.16
C PRO A 144 18.75 -18.33 -3.20
N ALA A 145 18.64 -18.68 -4.49
CA ALA A 145 18.62 -17.70 -5.58
C ALA A 145 17.36 -16.81 -5.56
N GLU A 146 16.19 -17.34 -5.17
CA GLU A 146 14.97 -16.55 -5.04
C GLU A 146 15.03 -15.63 -3.81
N ARG A 147 15.66 -16.06 -2.72
CA ARG A 147 15.84 -15.23 -1.51
C ARG A 147 16.66 -13.97 -1.79
N GLU A 148 17.69 -14.07 -2.63
CA GLU A 148 18.48 -12.92 -3.10
C GLU A 148 17.68 -11.96 -3.97
N ARG A 149 16.61 -12.45 -4.62
CA ARG A 149 15.70 -11.66 -5.46
C ARG A 149 14.59 -10.97 -4.67
N VAL A 150 14.43 -11.26 -3.37
CA VAL A 150 13.48 -10.55 -2.51
C VAL A 150 13.98 -9.14 -2.24
N GLN A 151 13.23 -8.13 -2.72
CA GLN A 151 13.64 -6.73 -2.64
C GLN A 151 13.41 -6.11 -1.26
N GLY A 152 12.52 -6.69 -0.45
CA GLY A 152 12.22 -6.20 0.89
C GLY A 152 10.85 -6.61 1.41
N VAL A 153 10.57 -6.14 2.63
CA VAL A 153 9.28 -6.26 3.31
C VAL A 153 8.64 -4.87 3.43
N GLY A 154 7.43 -4.73 2.90
CA GLY A 154 6.61 -3.53 3.07
C GLY A 154 5.54 -3.76 4.13
N ILE A 155 5.48 -2.88 5.14
CA ILE A 155 4.46 -2.89 6.18
C ILE A 155 3.46 -1.77 5.92
N ALA A 156 2.18 -2.11 5.87
CA ALA A 156 1.07 -1.17 5.86
C ALA A 156 0.36 -1.25 7.23
N ALA A 157 0.36 -0.17 8.00
CA ALA A 157 -0.26 -0.14 9.33
C ALA A 157 -0.82 1.25 9.67
N PRO A 158 -1.87 1.35 10.51
CA PRO A 158 -2.26 2.61 11.14
C PRO A 158 -1.10 3.19 11.97
N PHE A 159 -0.97 4.52 12.00
CA PHE A 159 0.06 5.18 12.81
C PHE A 159 -0.14 5.01 14.32
N ASN A 160 -1.38 4.82 14.76
CA ASN A 160 -1.69 4.61 16.16
C ASN A 160 -2.58 3.39 16.27
N LEU A 161 -2.04 2.27 16.75
CA LEU A 161 -2.80 1.04 16.99
C LEU A 161 -3.35 0.96 18.43
N GLY A 162 -2.72 1.66 19.41
CA GLY A 162 -3.18 1.71 20.80
C GLY A 162 -4.33 2.69 21.05
N GLY A 163 -4.49 3.71 20.20
CA GLY A 163 -5.52 4.75 20.34
C GLY A 163 -6.97 4.28 20.18
N TRP A 164 -7.19 2.99 19.94
CA TRP A 164 -8.51 2.40 19.72
C TRP A 164 -8.99 1.58 20.92
N GLN A 165 -8.39 1.80 22.09
CA GLN A 165 -8.64 1.02 23.30
C GLN A 165 -10.13 0.82 23.60
N THR A 166 -10.86 1.93 23.76
CA THR A 166 -12.30 1.92 24.09
C THR A 166 -13.15 1.32 22.98
N LEU A 167 -12.71 1.43 21.72
CA LEU A 167 -13.47 1.02 20.55
C LEU A 167 -13.31 -0.48 20.23
N LEU A 168 -12.18 -1.09 20.64
CA LEU A 168 -11.88 -2.50 20.40
C LEU A 168 -12.00 -3.35 21.67
N ASP A 169 -12.47 -2.78 22.79
CA ASP A 169 -12.35 -3.34 24.13
C ASP A 169 -10.92 -3.86 24.42
N MET A 170 -9.91 -3.13 23.93
CA MET A 170 -8.52 -3.52 24.12
C MET A 170 -8.13 -3.28 25.58
N PRO A 171 -7.48 -4.22 26.26
CA PRO A 171 -6.93 -3.99 27.59
C PRO A 171 -5.98 -2.78 27.61
N ALA A 172 -6.03 -1.99 28.69
CA ALA A 172 -5.27 -0.74 28.79
C ALA A 172 -3.74 -0.95 28.73
N ASP A 173 -3.26 -2.04 29.31
CA ASP A 173 -1.87 -2.48 29.30
C ASP A 173 -1.40 -2.86 27.88
N VAL A 174 -2.27 -3.54 27.10
CA VAL A 174 -2.00 -3.84 25.68
C VAL A 174 -1.97 -2.57 24.84
N ALA A 175 -2.95 -1.67 25.03
CA ALA A 175 -3.01 -0.39 24.32
C ALA A 175 -1.77 0.48 24.59
N ALA A 176 -1.27 0.48 25.83
CA ALA A 176 -0.09 1.23 26.26
C ALA A 176 1.23 0.72 25.65
N CYS A 177 1.27 -0.52 25.14
CA CYS A 177 2.45 -1.07 24.48
C CYS A 177 2.68 -0.50 23.07
N TRP A 178 1.62 -0.06 22.38
CA TRP A 178 1.74 0.40 20.99
C TRP A 178 2.55 1.68 20.80
N PRO A 179 2.37 2.76 21.59
CA PRO A 179 3.17 3.99 21.44
C PRO A 179 4.67 3.79 21.66
N THR A 180 5.07 2.75 22.40
CA THR A 180 6.49 2.45 22.69
C THR A 180 7.10 1.44 21.72
N LEU A 181 6.28 0.82 20.87
CA LEU A 181 6.72 -0.17 19.90
C LEU A 181 7.05 0.47 18.54
N ASP A 182 8.32 0.47 18.16
CA ASP A 182 8.70 0.66 16.75
C ASP A 182 8.41 -0.63 15.97
N LEU A 183 7.24 -0.70 15.34
CA LEU A 183 6.79 -1.86 14.55
C LEU A 183 7.77 -2.19 13.41
N ARG A 184 8.32 -1.17 12.72
CA ARG A 184 9.26 -1.38 11.62
C ARG A 184 10.54 -2.02 12.15
N ALA A 185 11.11 -1.50 13.23
CA ALA A 185 12.31 -2.06 13.84
C ALA A 185 12.06 -3.46 14.44
N ALA A 186 10.87 -3.71 14.98
CA ALA A 186 10.49 -5.01 15.48
C ALA A 186 10.45 -6.07 14.37
N VAL A 187 9.80 -5.78 13.24
CA VAL A 187 9.77 -6.68 12.09
C VAL A 187 11.15 -6.82 11.44
N ALA A 188 11.96 -5.75 11.40
CA ALA A 188 13.33 -5.80 10.89
C ALA A 188 14.26 -6.74 11.69
N ARG A 189 13.93 -7.04 12.96
CA ARG A 189 14.66 -8.06 13.74
C ARG A 189 14.26 -9.49 13.40
N LEU A 190 13.16 -9.70 12.67
CA LEU A 190 12.60 -11.01 12.32
C LEU A 190 13.05 -11.49 10.93
N THR A 191 13.72 -10.64 10.14
CA THR A 191 14.14 -10.97 8.76
C THR A 191 15.43 -10.25 8.40
N ALA A 192 16.18 -10.83 7.46
CA ALA A 192 17.36 -10.19 6.88
C ALA A 192 17.03 -9.20 5.75
N TRP A 193 15.79 -9.19 5.25
CA TRP A 193 15.38 -8.31 4.17
C TRP A 193 15.14 -6.87 4.65
N PRO A 194 15.40 -5.86 3.80
CA PRO A 194 15.09 -4.47 4.14
C PRO A 194 13.59 -4.29 4.46
N VAL A 195 13.29 -3.56 5.53
CA VAL A 195 11.91 -3.33 5.98
C VAL A 195 11.53 -1.86 5.89
N ALA A 196 10.45 -1.57 5.17
CA ALA A 196 9.84 -0.25 5.08
C ALA A 196 8.43 -0.27 5.69
N LEU A 197 8.02 0.84 6.31
CA LEU A 197 6.68 1.00 6.86
C LEU A 197 6.00 2.21 6.22
N MET A 198 4.73 2.05 5.88
CA MET A 198 3.86 3.07 5.33
C MET A 198 2.52 3.03 6.08
N LYS A 199 1.87 4.19 6.20
CA LYS A 199 0.49 4.26 6.66
C LYS A 199 -0.41 3.40 5.79
N ASP A 200 -1.32 2.64 6.40
CA ASP A 200 -2.30 1.79 5.73
C ASP A 200 -3.05 2.48 4.57
N THR A 201 -3.63 3.66 4.79
CA THR A 201 -4.38 4.38 3.74
C THR A 201 -3.48 4.94 2.64
N ALA A 202 -2.23 5.28 2.96
CA ALA A 202 -1.23 5.68 1.97
C ALA A 202 -0.81 4.48 1.10
N ALA A 203 -0.63 3.31 1.72
CA ALA A 203 -0.35 2.07 1.00
C ALA A 203 -1.49 1.68 0.07
N ALA A 204 -2.75 1.87 0.49
CA ALA A 204 -3.92 1.68 -0.36
C ALA A 204 -3.93 2.61 -1.58
N CYS A 205 -3.56 3.89 -1.42
CA CYS A 205 -3.40 4.81 -2.56
C CYS A 205 -2.30 4.36 -3.52
N VAL A 206 -1.17 3.87 -2.99
CA VAL A 206 -0.09 3.32 -3.83
C VAL A 206 -0.59 2.08 -4.57
N ALA A 207 -1.36 1.20 -3.93
CA ALA A 207 -1.97 0.05 -4.57
C ALA A 207 -2.87 0.46 -5.76
N GLU A 208 -3.67 1.51 -5.62
CA GLU A 208 -4.47 2.06 -6.72
C GLU A 208 -3.61 2.62 -7.86
N LEU A 209 -2.51 3.31 -7.55
CA LEU A 209 -1.57 3.82 -8.57
C LEU A 209 -0.90 2.69 -9.36
N VAL A 210 -0.51 1.60 -8.67
CA VAL A 210 0.29 0.54 -9.29
C VAL A 210 -0.55 -0.58 -9.88
N ALA A 211 -1.71 -0.88 -9.32
CA ALA A 211 -2.54 -2.05 -9.69
C ALA A 211 -4.02 -1.71 -9.93
N GLY A 212 -4.51 -0.57 -9.45
CA GLY A 212 -5.92 -0.18 -9.58
C GLY A 212 -6.19 0.89 -10.65
N ARG A 213 -7.20 1.73 -10.39
CA ARG A 213 -7.68 2.75 -11.34
C ARG A 213 -6.80 3.99 -11.40
N GLY A 214 -5.85 4.14 -10.48
CA GLY A 214 -4.91 5.27 -10.41
C GLY A 214 -4.01 5.40 -11.66
N ARG A 215 -3.97 4.39 -12.54
CA ARG A 215 -3.34 4.49 -13.86
C ARG A 215 -4.11 5.38 -14.84
N SER A 216 -5.42 5.49 -14.66
CA SER A 216 -6.34 6.27 -15.51
C SER A 216 -6.77 7.61 -14.89
N ILE A 217 -6.64 7.72 -13.55
CA ILE A 217 -7.01 8.92 -12.79
C ILE A 217 -5.74 9.46 -12.13
N GLN A 218 -5.23 10.57 -12.66
CA GLN A 218 -3.94 11.13 -12.23
C GLN A 218 -4.04 11.90 -10.90
N SER A 219 -5.20 12.45 -10.56
CA SER A 219 -5.40 13.22 -9.34
C SER A 219 -6.72 12.82 -8.69
N TYR A 220 -6.66 12.39 -7.43
CA TYR A 220 -7.83 11.91 -6.69
C TYR A 220 -7.63 11.98 -5.17
N LEU A 221 -8.75 12.11 -4.46
CA LEU A 221 -8.83 11.85 -3.03
C LEU A 221 -9.30 10.41 -2.85
N TYR A 222 -8.45 9.55 -2.27
CA TYR A 222 -8.84 8.20 -1.91
C TYR A 222 -9.59 8.26 -0.57
N VAL A 223 -10.85 7.81 -0.57
CA VAL A 223 -11.69 7.71 0.63
C VAL A 223 -11.79 6.22 0.96
N PHE A 224 -11.20 5.85 2.09
CA PHE A 224 -11.20 4.47 2.59
C PHE A 224 -12.22 4.37 3.71
N VAL A 225 -13.26 3.56 3.58
CA VAL A 225 -14.26 3.32 4.62
C VAL A 225 -14.20 1.84 5.00
N ASP A 226 -13.72 1.57 6.20
CA ASP A 226 -13.64 0.23 6.82
C ASP A 226 -14.03 0.41 8.30
N THR A 227 -13.36 -0.27 9.23
CA THR A 227 -13.46 -0.10 10.68
C THR A 227 -13.41 1.38 11.05
N PHE A 228 -12.68 2.19 10.27
CA PHE A 228 -12.69 3.65 10.33
C PHE A 228 -12.60 4.27 8.93
N VAL A 229 -13.13 5.49 8.77
CA VAL A 229 -12.80 6.30 7.60
C VAL A 229 -11.36 6.81 7.66
N GLY A 230 -10.69 6.71 6.54
CA GLY A 230 -9.40 7.31 6.30
C GLY A 230 -9.27 7.74 4.85
N GLY A 231 -8.08 8.19 4.49
CA GLY A 231 -7.85 8.58 3.11
C GLY A 231 -6.40 8.87 2.80
N GLY A 232 -6.19 9.26 1.55
CA GLY A 232 -4.92 9.72 1.03
C GLY A 232 -5.14 10.57 -0.20
N LEU A 233 -4.19 11.47 -0.46
CA LEU A 233 -4.27 12.41 -1.56
C LEU A 233 -3.24 12.04 -2.61
N VAL A 234 -3.69 11.89 -3.85
CA VAL A 234 -2.84 11.71 -5.01
C VAL A 234 -3.03 12.92 -5.93
N LEU A 235 -1.92 13.57 -6.30
CA LEU A 235 -1.91 14.64 -7.29
C LEU A 235 -0.82 14.34 -8.30
N ASP A 236 -1.16 14.41 -9.59
CA ASP A 236 -0.24 14.20 -10.71
C ASP A 236 0.44 12.81 -10.66
N SER A 237 -0.33 11.78 -10.28
CA SER A 237 0.14 10.40 -10.06
C SER A 237 1.16 10.24 -8.94
N HIS A 238 1.30 11.26 -8.08
CA HIS A 238 2.15 11.22 -6.91
C HIS A 238 1.33 11.23 -5.63
N LEU A 239 1.55 10.23 -4.78
CA LEU A 239 1.05 10.25 -3.41
C LEU A 239 1.62 11.47 -2.68
N ARG A 240 0.73 12.31 -2.16
CA ARG A 240 1.07 13.45 -1.32
C ARG A 240 1.00 13.00 0.13
N ALA A 241 2.16 12.67 0.69
CA ALA A 241 2.28 12.21 2.07
C ALA A 241 2.23 13.35 3.11
N GLY A 242 2.60 14.57 2.71
CA GLY A 242 2.77 15.71 3.63
C GLY A 242 3.98 15.54 4.55
N LEU A 243 4.21 16.52 5.44
CA LEU A 243 5.41 16.58 6.30
C LEU A 243 5.57 15.36 7.22
N HIS A 244 4.46 14.86 7.77
CA HIS A 244 4.44 13.76 8.74
C HIS A 244 3.83 12.47 8.17
N GLY A 245 3.69 12.36 6.84
CA GLY A 245 3.10 11.17 6.22
C GLY A 245 1.59 11.00 6.44
N ASN A 246 0.90 12.04 6.92
CA ASN A 246 -0.53 11.99 7.28
C ASN A 246 -1.43 12.90 6.43
N ALA A 247 -0.98 13.38 5.27
CA ALA A 247 -1.84 14.14 4.37
C ALA A 247 -2.99 13.27 3.83
N GLY A 248 -4.15 13.90 3.60
CA GLY A 248 -5.38 13.17 3.23
C GLY A 248 -6.03 12.41 4.39
N ALA A 249 -5.64 12.66 5.65
CA ALA A 249 -6.30 12.11 6.83
C ALA A 249 -7.68 12.73 7.08
N ILE A 250 -8.64 12.42 6.22
CA ILE A 250 -9.98 12.99 6.22
C ILE A 250 -10.82 12.62 7.46
N GLY A 251 -10.43 11.58 8.19
CA GLY A 251 -11.13 11.17 9.41
C GLY A 251 -11.24 12.29 10.45
N SER A 252 -10.24 13.17 10.56
CA SER A 252 -10.27 14.29 11.51
C SER A 252 -11.02 15.53 10.99
N LEU A 253 -11.67 15.45 9.82
CA LEU A 253 -12.46 16.58 9.30
C LEU A 253 -13.63 16.85 10.26
N PRO A 254 -13.78 18.07 10.78
CA PRO A 254 -14.92 18.43 11.62
C PRO A 254 -16.20 18.51 10.76
N LEU A 255 -17.29 17.99 11.29
CA LEU A 255 -18.59 17.96 10.60
C LEU A 255 -19.44 19.21 10.86
N ALA A 256 -19.01 20.05 11.80
CA ALA A 256 -19.65 21.31 12.11
C ALA A 256 -18.61 22.35 12.51
N LEU A 257 -18.98 23.62 12.38
CA LEU A 257 -18.20 24.69 12.99
C LEU A 257 -18.24 24.55 14.51
N ALA A 258 -17.14 24.90 15.17
CA ALA A 258 -17.14 24.99 16.62
C ALA A 258 -18.17 26.05 17.04
N SER A 259 -19.19 25.63 17.78
CA SER A 259 -20.19 26.54 18.33
C SER A 259 -19.52 27.44 19.35
N GLY A 260 -19.27 28.71 19.00
CA GLY A 260 -18.73 29.70 19.92
C GLY A 260 -19.80 30.13 20.92
N GLY A 261 -19.89 29.45 22.07
CA GLY A 261 -20.55 30.04 23.23
C GLY A 261 -19.80 31.31 23.58
N ARG A 262 -20.46 32.47 23.45
CA ARG A 262 -19.94 33.77 23.86
C ARG A 262 -19.41 33.61 25.29
N ARG A 263 -18.08 33.69 25.48
CA ARG A 263 -17.44 33.58 26.79
C ARG A 263 -18.04 34.66 27.71
N THR A 264 -19.07 34.31 28.48
CA THR A 264 -19.46 35.11 29.64
C THR A 264 -18.32 34.97 30.63
N ARG A 265 -17.61 36.08 30.87
CA ARG A 265 -16.56 36.20 31.88
C ARG A 265 -17.08 35.63 33.19
N GLY A 266 -16.67 34.43 33.58
CA GLY A 266 -17.11 33.84 34.84
C GLY A 266 -16.90 32.35 35.04
N ASN A 267 -16.75 31.55 33.98
CA ASN A 267 -16.51 30.10 34.14
C ASN A 267 -15.34 29.65 33.25
N ALA A 268 -14.19 29.36 33.89
CA ALA A 268 -12.93 29.14 33.19
C ALA A 268 -12.71 27.72 32.65
N ASP A 269 -13.49 26.70 33.04
CA ASP A 269 -13.08 25.30 32.80
C ASP A 269 -14.12 24.35 32.16
N ALA A 270 -15.28 24.84 31.71
CA ALA A 270 -16.20 24.00 30.92
C ALA A 270 -16.02 24.29 29.42
N GLY A 271 -14.99 23.69 28.81
CA GLY A 271 -14.80 23.73 27.36
C GLY A 271 -16.04 23.18 26.64
N LEU A 272 -16.55 23.92 25.65
CA LEU A 272 -17.62 23.43 24.78
C LEU A 272 -17.16 22.15 24.07
N PRO A 273 -18.05 21.17 23.87
CA PRO A 273 -17.67 19.92 23.21
C PRO A 273 -17.17 20.23 21.78
N ALA A 274 -16.03 19.64 21.43
CA ALA A 274 -15.51 19.72 20.07
C ALA A 274 -16.55 19.14 19.09
N PRO A 275 -16.69 19.72 17.88
CA PRO A 275 -17.61 19.17 16.89
C PRO A 275 -17.24 17.73 16.55
N PRO A 276 -18.22 16.86 16.24
CA PRO A 276 -17.93 15.51 15.80
C PRO A 276 -17.06 15.55 14.54
N GLN A 277 -16.17 14.58 14.44
CA GLN A 277 -15.28 14.41 13.29
C GLN A 277 -15.84 13.35 12.35
N LEU A 278 -15.42 13.35 11.08
CA LEU A 278 -15.86 12.34 10.11
C LEU A 278 -15.61 10.91 10.60
N LEU A 279 -14.50 10.68 11.30
CA LEU A 279 -14.15 9.41 11.95
C LEU A 279 -15.22 8.91 12.94
N SER A 280 -15.94 9.84 13.59
CA SER A 280 -16.99 9.53 14.56
C SER A 280 -18.34 9.20 13.93
N VAL A 281 -18.50 9.34 12.60
CA VAL A 281 -19.77 9.01 11.92
C VAL A 281 -19.60 8.02 10.78
N ALA A 282 -18.55 8.15 9.97
CA ALA A 282 -18.34 7.34 8.78
C ALA A 282 -17.39 6.19 9.10
N SER A 283 -17.93 5.07 9.58
CA SER A 283 -17.16 3.85 9.79
C SER A 283 -18.06 2.61 9.84
N LEU A 284 -17.53 1.45 9.47
CA LEU A 284 -18.21 0.17 9.66
C LEU A 284 -18.44 -0.13 11.14
N LEU A 285 -17.53 0.30 12.03
CA LEU A 285 -17.74 0.14 13.48
C LEU A 285 -18.99 0.90 13.96
N ASN A 286 -19.21 2.12 13.48
CA ASN A 286 -20.43 2.85 13.81
C ASN A 286 -21.66 2.18 13.23
N LEU A 287 -21.56 1.60 12.03
CA LEU A 287 -22.63 0.82 11.44
C LEU A 287 -22.95 -0.44 12.27
N GLU A 288 -21.93 -1.15 12.77
CA GLU A 288 -22.08 -2.28 13.70
C GLU A 288 -22.84 -1.84 14.96
N LEU A 289 -22.45 -0.70 15.56
CA LEU A 289 -23.12 -0.16 16.76
C LEU A 289 -24.58 0.24 16.47
N LEU A 290 -24.87 0.80 15.29
CA LEU A 290 -26.23 1.12 14.88
C LEU A 290 -27.07 -0.15 14.67
N TYR A 291 -26.51 -1.20 14.07
CA TYR A 291 -27.17 -2.49 13.92
C TYR A 291 -27.45 -3.13 15.28
N GLN A 292 -26.45 -3.15 16.16
CA GLN A 292 -26.61 -3.67 17.52
C GLN A 292 -27.71 -2.91 18.29
N GLY A 293 -27.72 -1.58 18.22
CA GLY A 293 -28.75 -0.73 18.84
C GLY A 293 -30.16 -0.96 18.29
N ALA A 294 -30.26 -1.39 17.02
CA ALA A 294 -31.52 -1.76 16.36
C ALA A 294 -31.89 -3.24 16.53
N GLY A 295 -31.09 -4.05 17.24
CA GLY A 295 -31.31 -5.49 17.37
C GLY A 295 -31.07 -6.29 16.08
N LEU A 296 -30.28 -5.74 15.15
CA LEU A 296 -29.88 -6.36 13.89
C LEU A 296 -28.57 -7.14 14.04
N ASP A 297 -28.31 -8.05 13.11
CA ASP A 297 -27.05 -8.78 13.03
C ASP A 297 -25.89 -7.84 12.66
N ILE A 298 -24.92 -7.72 13.57
CA ILE A 298 -23.72 -6.88 13.36
C ILE A 298 -22.85 -7.40 12.23
N ALA A 299 -22.89 -8.71 11.91
CA ALA A 299 -22.11 -9.28 10.81
C ALA A 299 -22.58 -8.80 9.43
N ALA A 300 -23.80 -8.25 9.33
CA ALA A 300 -24.36 -7.74 8.09
C ALA A 300 -23.55 -6.58 7.48
N VAL A 301 -22.68 -5.91 8.26
CA VAL A 301 -21.80 -4.85 7.74
C VAL A 301 -20.75 -5.36 6.74
N ALA A 302 -20.46 -6.66 6.78
CA ALA A 302 -19.49 -7.33 5.92
C ALA A 302 -20.16 -8.35 4.97
N ASP A 303 -21.48 -8.27 4.81
CA ASP A 303 -22.23 -9.16 3.94
C ASP A 303 -22.01 -8.81 2.46
N ASP A 304 -21.50 -9.77 1.68
CA ASP A 304 -21.22 -9.58 0.26
C ASP A 304 -22.44 -9.16 -0.57
N ARG A 305 -23.67 -9.41 -0.09
CA ARG A 305 -24.90 -8.92 -0.74
C ARG A 305 -24.98 -7.40 -0.79
N ALA A 306 -24.30 -6.70 0.12
CA ALA A 306 -24.19 -5.23 0.07
C ALA A 306 -23.43 -4.74 -1.17
N LEU A 307 -22.67 -5.62 -1.83
CA LEU A 307 -21.94 -5.36 -3.07
C LEU A 307 -22.59 -6.04 -4.29
N ALA A 308 -23.84 -6.50 -4.16
CA ALA A 308 -24.61 -7.07 -5.27
C ALA A 308 -25.63 -6.04 -5.81
N GLU A 309 -26.08 -6.22 -7.05
CA GLU A 309 -27.20 -5.43 -7.59
C GLU A 309 -28.45 -5.57 -6.70
N PRO A 310 -29.25 -4.51 -6.50
CA PRO A 310 -29.17 -3.17 -7.09
C PRO A 310 -28.26 -2.19 -6.32
N TRP A 311 -27.46 -2.65 -5.36
CA TRP A 311 -26.69 -1.82 -4.43
C TRP A 311 -25.23 -1.58 -4.85
N LEU A 312 -24.86 -1.98 -6.07
CA LEU A 312 -23.55 -1.65 -6.65
C LEU A 312 -23.35 -0.13 -6.75
N PRO A 313 -22.18 0.40 -6.37
CA PRO A 313 -21.86 1.83 -6.49
C PRO A 313 -21.68 2.31 -7.94
#